data_AF-A0A7K1L202-F1
#
_entry.id   AF-A0A7K1L202-F1
#
_cell.length_a   1.000
_cell.length_b   1.000
_cell.length_c   1.000
_cell.angle_alpha   90.00
_cell.angle_beta   90.00
_cell.angle_gamma   90.00
#
_symmetry.space_group_name_H-M   'P 1'
#
loop_
_entity.id
_entity.type
_entity.pdbx_description
1 polymer ?
#
loop_
_entity_poly.entity_id
_entity_poly.type
_entity_poly.pdbx_seq_one_letter_code
_entity_poly.pdbx_strand_id
1 'polypeptide(L)'
;MLARDVVGQEELVGRAGEAARAAGAFVGWSDRHGRLADEQIGLLAEAGIFRLRVPARFGGFEADTSTLVRVGAELGAVDGSLGWTAQVYWIPT
;
A
#
# COMPACT_ATOMS: atom_id res chain seq x y z
N MET A 1 20.43 -5.08 -20.03
CA MET A 1 19.33 -5.10 -19.05
C MET A 1 19.79 -4.27 -17.87
N LEU A 2 19.27 -3.06 -17.70
CA LEU A 2 19.73 -2.16 -16.62
C LEU A 2 19.24 -2.72 -15.29
N ALA A 3 20.17 -3.12 -14.43
CA ALA A 3 19.91 -3.44 -13.04
C ALA A 3 19.38 -2.15 -12.37
N ARG A 4 18.07 -2.06 -12.19
CA ARG A 4 17.47 -1.08 -11.29
C ARG A 4 17.64 -1.59 -9.87
N ASP A 5 17.88 -0.70 -8.92
CA ASP A 5 17.87 -1.03 -7.49
C ASP A 5 16.51 -1.63 -7.15
N VAL A 6 16.49 -2.93 -6.88
CA VAL A 6 15.28 -3.67 -6.53
C VAL A 6 14.95 -3.33 -5.08
N VAL A 7 13.84 -2.63 -4.86
CA VAL A 7 13.32 -2.40 -3.51
C VAL A 7 13.04 -3.75 -2.86
N GLY A 8 13.61 -3.97 -1.68
CA GLY A 8 13.48 -5.25 -0.98
C GLY A 8 12.06 -5.51 -0.51
N GLN A 9 11.64 -6.79 -0.49
CA GLN A 9 10.30 -7.16 -0.04
C GLN A 9 10.01 -6.71 1.41
N GLU A 10 10.99 -6.85 2.32
CA GLU A 10 10.88 -6.34 3.70
C GLU A 10 10.73 -4.82 3.75
N GLU A 11 11.40 -4.10 2.86
CA GLU A 11 11.29 -2.65 2.78
C GLU A 11 9.88 -2.22 2.33
N LEU A 12 9.26 -2.95 1.40
CA LEU A 12 7.87 -2.69 0.99
C LEU A 12 6.88 -2.88 2.16
N VAL A 13 7.08 -3.92 2.97
CA VAL A 13 6.26 -4.14 4.18
C VAL A 13 6.49 -3.03 5.21
N GLY A 14 7.74 -2.62 5.42
CA GLY A 14 8.07 -1.50 6.32
C GLY A 14 7.41 -0.19 5.90
N ARG A 15 7.51 0.17 4.61
CA ARG A 15 6.84 1.35 4.04
C ARG A 15 5.32 1.29 4.22
N ALA A 16 4.72 0.12 4.03
CA ALA A 16 3.28 -0.07 4.25
C ALA A 16 2.87 0.17 5.71
N GLY A 17 3.62 -0.38 6.67
CA GLY A 17 3.34 -0.15 8.09
C GLY A 17 3.50 1.31 8.52
N GLU A 18 4.51 2.02 7.99
CA GLU A 18 4.68 3.46 8.22
C GLU A 18 3.53 4.28 7.64
N ALA A 19 3.16 4.01 6.38
CA ALA A 19 2.04 4.67 5.72
C ALA A 19 0.70 4.38 6.42
N ALA A 20 0.47 3.15 6.88
CA ALA A 20 -0.72 2.78 7.65
C ALA A 20 -0.82 3.62 8.93
N ARG A 21 0.26 3.69 9.72
CA ARG A 21 0.29 4.46 10.97
C ARG A 21 0.01 5.94 10.72
N ALA A 22 0.60 6.53 9.68
CA ALA A 22 0.34 7.91 9.31
C ALA A 22 -1.12 8.13 8.87
N ALA A 23 -1.64 7.22 8.03
CA ALA A 23 -3.02 7.25 7.55
C ALA A 23 -4.06 7.03 8.67
N GLY A 24 -3.64 6.44 9.79
CA GLY A 24 -4.44 6.24 11.00
C GLY A 24 -5.04 7.54 11.57
N ALA A 25 -4.37 8.69 11.37
CA ALA A 25 -4.86 10.00 11.81
C ALA A 25 -6.21 10.40 11.19
N PHE A 26 -6.58 9.80 10.07
CA PHE A 26 -7.77 10.15 9.29
C PHE A 26 -8.92 9.14 9.42
N VAL A 27 -8.74 8.02 10.14
CA VAL A 27 -9.76 6.95 10.24
C VAL A 27 -11.11 7.50 10.75
N GLY A 28 -11.09 8.30 11.81
CA GLY A 28 -12.31 8.91 12.32
C GLY A 28 -12.96 9.90 11.34
N TRP A 29 -12.18 10.51 10.44
CA TRP A 29 -12.75 11.29 9.33
C TRP A 29 -13.42 10.36 8.32
N SER A 30 -12.76 9.27 7.94
CA SER A 30 -13.25 8.32 6.95
C SER A 30 -14.54 7.63 7.38
N ASP A 31 -14.63 7.22 8.64
CA ASP A 31 -15.85 6.64 9.22
C ASP A 31 -17.04 7.58 9.12
N ARG A 32 -16.82 8.89 9.36
CA ARG A 32 -17.89 9.90 9.27
C ARG A 32 -18.34 10.18 7.84
N HIS A 33 -17.46 10.02 6.85
CA HIS A 33 -17.74 10.38 5.45
C HIS A 33 -18.02 9.17 4.56
N GLY A 34 -17.85 7.94 5.06
CA GLY A 34 -18.10 6.72 4.31
C GLY A 34 -17.14 6.51 3.14
N ARG A 35 -15.95 7.11 3.20
CA ARG A 35 -14.89 6.98 2.19
C ARG A 35 -13.54 7.25 2.83
N LEU A 36 -12.47 6.75 2.23
CA LEU A 36 -11.11 7.14 2.63
C LEU A 36 -10.88 8.63 2.37
N ALA A 37 -10.11 9.26 3.26
CA ALA A 37 -9.63 10.62 3.07
C ALA A 37 -8.60 10.65 1.92
N ASP A 38 -8.54 11.78 1.21
CA ASP A 38 -7.64 11.93 0.08
C ASP A 38 -6.17 11.88 0.55
N GLU A 39 -5.91 12.36 1.77
CA GLU A 39 -4.61 12.29 2.44
C GLU A 39 -4.19 10.85 2.73
N GLN A 40 -5.12 9.96 3.10
CA GLN A 40 -4.80 8.54 3.27
C GLN A 40 -4.37 7.91 1.96
N ILE A 41 -5.08 8.20 0.86
CA ILE A 41 -4.72 7.71 -0.47
C ILE A 41 -3.36 8.26 -0.91
N GLY A 42 -3.09 9.54 -0.64
CA GLY A 42 -1.79 10.17 -0.90
C GLY A 42 -0.64 9.46 -0.19
N LEU A 43 -0.77 9.18 1.11
CA LEU A 43 0.24 8.46 1.89
C LEU A 43 0.50 7.05 1.34
N LEU A 44 -0.54 6.32 0.94
CA LEU A 44 -0.39 5.00 0.31
C LEU A 44 0.30 5.10 -1.07
N ALA A 45 -0.01 6.14 -1.85
CA ALA A 45 0.61 6.38 -3.15
C ALA A 45 2.10 6.69 -3.03
N GLU A 46 2.47 7.56 -2.08
CA GLU A 46 3.87 7.91 -1.77
C GLU A 46 4.67 6.70 -1.30
N ALA A 47 4.08 5.85 -0.45
CA ALA A 47 4.67 4.57 -0.04
C ALA A 47 4.77 3.54 -1.18
N GLY A 48 4.10 3.79 -2.31
CA GLY A 48 4.16 2.95 -3.51
C GLY A 48 3.20 1.75 -3.49
N ILE A 49 2.18 1.76 -2.62
CA ILE A 49 1.22 0.66 -2.46
C ILE A 49 0.50 0.33 -3.78
N PHE A 50 0.23 1.34 -4.60
CA PHE A 50 -0.43 1.17 -5.91
C PHE A 50 0.52 0.72 -7.04
N ARG A 51 1.77 0.39 -6.72
CA ARG A 51 2.78 -0.09 -7.70
C ARG A 51 3.37 -1.45 -7.33
N LEU A 52 2.83 -2.12 -6.31
CA LEU A 52 3.35 -3.38 -5.79
C LEU A 52 3.43 -4.47 -6.87
N ARG A 53 2.37 -4.64 -7.69
CA ARG A 53 2.34 -5.67 -8.74
C ARG A 53 2.79 -5.20 -10.12
N VAL A 54 3.02 -3.90 -10.28
CA VAL A 54 3.42 -3.33 -11.57
C VAL A 54 4.80 -3.88 -11.96
N PRO A 55 5.02 -4.30 -13.22
CA PRO A 55 6.32 -4.76 -13.67
C PRO A 55 7.44 -3.73 -13.44
N ALA A 56 8.64 -4.20 -13.07
CA ALA A 56 9.78 -3.36 -12.72
C ALA A 56 10.21 -2.47 -13.92
N ARG A 57 10.04 -2.99 -15.14
CA ARG A 57 10.25 -2.23 -16.39
C ARG A 57 9.32 -1.02 -16.54
N PHE A 58 8.17 -1.03 -15.88
CA PHE A 58 7.21 0.08 -15.84
C PHE A 58 7.29 0.89 -14.54
N GLY A 59 8.30 0.64 -13.69
CA GLY A 59 8.53 1.37 -12.46
C GLY A 59 7.74 0.88 -11.25
N GLY A 60 7.26 -0.37 -11.28
CA GLY A 60 6.72 -1.05 -10.11
C GLY A 60 7.73 -1.94 -9.40
N PHE A 61 7.21 -2.78 -8.51
CA PHE A 61 8.03 -3.57 -7.58
C PHE A 61 7.98 -5.08 -7.81
N GLU A 62 7.09 -5.58 -8.67
CA GLU A 62 6.92 -7.02 -8.91
C GLU A 62 6.83 -7.86 -7.61
N ALA A 63 6.14 -7.31 -6.60
CA ALA A 63 6.06 -7.89 -5.26
C ALA A 63 5.41 -9.28 -5.30
N ASP A 64 5.97 -10.22 -4.54
CA ASP A 64 5.42 -11.56 -4.44
C ASP A 64 4.15 -11.62 -3.57
N THR A 65 3.38 -12.71 -3.69
CA THR A 65 2.12 -12.86 -2.98
C THR A 65 2.28 -12.80 -1.45
N SER A 66 3.38 -13.30 -0.90
CA SER A 66 3.65 -13.24 0.54
C SER A 66 3.79 -11.79 1.01
N THR A 67 4.52 -10.98 0.25
CA THR A 67 4.73 -9.56 0.49
C THR A 67 3.42 -8.79 0.38
N LEU A 68 2.59 -9.09 -0.64
CA LEU A 68 1.26 -8.48 -0.76
C LEU A 68 0.41 -8.76 0.48
N VAL A 69 0.30 -10.02 0.90
CA VAL A 69 -0.48 -10.39 2.10
C VAL A 69 0.01 -9.67 3.34
N ARG A 70 1.33 -9.57 3.54
CA ARG A 70 1.93 -8.86 4.69
C ARG A 70 1.66 -7.36 4.64
N VAL A 71 1.77 -6.73 3.47
CA VAL A 71 1.36 -5.33 3.26
C VAL A 71 -0.13 -5.15 3.61
N GLY A 72 -0.99 -6.03 3.11
CA GLY A 72 -2.43 -5.99 3.40
C GLY A 72 -2.72 -6.10 4.90
N ALA A 73 -1.97 -6.94 5.62
CA ALA A 73 -2.08 -7.09 7.07
C ALA A 73 -1.65 -5.82 7.82
N GLU A 74 -0.54 -5.18 7.44
CA GLU A 74 -0.09 -3.91 8.03
C GLU A 74 -1.15 -2.80 7.87
N LEU A 75 -1.71 -2.67 6.66
CA LEU A 75 -2.76 -1.68 6.39
C LEU A 75 -4.05 -1.98 7.16
N GLY A 76 -4.50 -3.23 7.11
CA GLY A 76 -5.74 -3.68 7.75
C GLY A 76 -5.71 -3.64 9.27
N ALA A 77 -4.53 -3.77 9.89
CA ALA A 77 -4.35 -3.63 11.33
C ALA A 77 -4.64 -2.22 11.85
N VAL A 78 -4.51 -1.19 10.98
CA VAL A 78 -4.87 0.19 11.32
C VAL A 78 -6.31 0.50 10.93
N ASP A 79 -6.71 0.16 9.70
CA ASP A 79 -8.05 0.39 9.17
C ASP A 79 -8.39 -0.66 8.11
N GLY A 80 -9.47 -1.41 8.34
CA GLY A 80 -9.95 -2.42 7.42
C GLY A 80 -10.28 -1.85 6.03
N SER A 81 -10.73 -0.59 5.94
CA SER A 81 -11.02 0.08 4.67
C SER A 81 -9.75 0.39 3.87
N LEU A 82 -8.66 0.77 4.54
CA LEU A 82 -7.34 0.93 3.90
C LEU A 82 -6.85 -0.41 3.35
N GLY A 83 -6.85 -1.43 4.20
CA GLY A 83 -6.42 -2.78 3.82
C GLY A 83 -7.24 -3.34 2.66
N TRP A 84 -8.57 -3.19 2.70
CA TRP A 84 -9.46 -3.65 1.64
C TRP A 84 -9.21 -2.91 0.32
N THR A 85 -9.11 -1.58 0.36
CA THR A 85 -8.93 -0.77 -0.85
C THR A 85 -7.62 -1.10 -1.56
N ALA A 86 -6.52 -1.27 -0.81
CA ALA A 86 -5.24 -1.69 -1.38
C ALA A 86 -5.32 -3.09 -2.00
N GLN A 87 -5.97 -4.05 -1.33
CA GLN A 87 -6.15 -5.41 -1.83
C GLN A 87 -6.98 -5.47 -3.12
N VAL A 88 -8.07 -4.69 -3.20
CA VAL A 88 -8.87 -4.58 -4.42
C VAL A 88 -8.04 -4.00 -5.57
N TYR A 89 -7.17 -3.04 -5.28
CA TYR A 89 -6.27 -2.46 -6.27
C TYR A 89 -5.25 -3.46 -6.82
N TRP A 90 -4.98 -4.57 -6.13
CA TRP A 90 -4.14 -5.62 -6.69
C TRP A 90 -4.83 -6.32 -7.86
N ILE A 91 -6.15 -6.41 -7.94
CA ILE A 91 -6.83 -7.10 -9.03
C ILE A 91 -6.51 -6.50 -10.43
N PRO A 92 -6.60 -5.17 -10.65
CA PRO A 92 -6.37 -4.58 -11.97
C PRO A 92 -4.90 -4.44 -12.38
N THR A 93 -3.93 -4.60 -11.46
CA THR A 93 -2.49 -4.42 -11.73
C THR A 93 -1.70 -5.69 -11.55
#